data_AF-A0A526YZI1-F1
#
_entry.id   AF-A0A526YZI1-F1
#
_cell.length_a   1.000
_cell.length_b   1.000
_cell.length_c   1.000
_cell.angle_alpha   90.00
_cell.angle_beta   90.00
_cell.angle_gamma   90.00
#
_symmetry.space_group_name_H-M   'P 1'
#
loop_
_entity.id
_entity.type
_entity.pdbx_description
1 polymer ?
#
loop_
_entity_poly.entity_id
_entity_poly.type
_entity_poly.pdbx_seq_one_letter_code
_entity_poly.pdbx_strand_id
1 'polypeptide(L)' 'MAFRTILAVTGPHEGDGDLKPAADLCNEIGAHLAVLVVAVAAPPPVGEYAAVVSEAWLDERRAVEDLLKKRTADL' A
#
# COMPACT_ATOMS: atom_id res chain seq x y z
N MET A 1 12.06 -14.31 22.90
CA MET A 1 11.89 -13.57 21.64
C MET A 1 11.20 -12.25 21.96
N ALA A 2 11.84 -11.12 21.67
CA ALA A 2 11.28 -9.79 22.00
C ALA A 2 10.18 -9.37 21.01
N PHE A 3 10.34 -9.71 19.72
CA PHE A 3 9.35 -9.47 18.67
C PHE A 3 9.20 -10.73 17.83
N ARG A 4 7.96 -11.11 17.52
CA ARG A 4 7.64 -12.33 16.77
C ARG A 4 7.30 -12.04 15.31
N THR A 5 6.86 -10.81 15.06
CA THR A 5 6.48 -10.32 13.73
C THR A 5 6.89 -8.86 13.61
N ILE A 6 7.44 -8.48 12.47
CA ILE A 6 7.65 -7.10 12.06
C ILE A 6 6.64 -6.77 10.97
N LEU A 7 5.90 -5.68 11.14
CA LEU A 7 4.96 -5.15 10.15
C LEU A 7 5.61 -3.97 9.43
N ALA A 8 5.82 -4.11 8.12
CA ALA A 8 6.24 -3.03 7.25
C ALA A 8 5.00 -2.45 6.54
N VAL A 9 4.68 -1.19 6.82
CA VAL A 9 3.62 -0.46 6.11
C VAL A 9 4.28 0.40 5.04
N THR A 10 3.89 0.22 3.78
CA THR A 10 4.52 0.88 2.63
C THR A 10 3.47 1.33 1.62
N GLY A 11 3.84 2.22 0.70
CA GLY A 11 2.97 2.68 -0.37
C GLY A 11 3.28 2.02 -1.72
N PRO A 12 2.49 2.36 -2.76
CA PRO A 12 2.67 1.83 -4.11
C PRO A 12 3.88 2.43 -4.86
N HIS A 13 4.51 3.49 -4.34
CA HIS A 13 5.59 4.21 -5.02
C HIS A 13 6.98 3.87 -4.47
N GLU A 14 7.01 3.28 -3.27
CA GLU A 14 8.20 2.86 -2.56
C GLU A 14 8.69 1.50 -3.10
N GLY A 15 9.98 1.41 -3.41
CA GLY A 15 10.60 0.18 -3.90
C GLY A 15 10.99 -0.80 -2.79
N ASP A 16 11.51 -1.98 -3.16
CA ASP A 16 11.90 -3.03 -2.19
C ASP A 16 13.17 -2.72 -1.39
N GLY A 17 13.83 -1.61 -1.71
CA GLY A 17 15.02 -1.14 -0.98
C GLY A 17 14.77 -1.02 0.53
N ASP A 18 13.55 -0.63 0.92
CA ASP A 18 13.19 -0.45 2.33
C ASP A 18 12.68 -1.76 2.98
N LEU A 19 12.22 -2.72 2.18
CA LEU A 19 11.77 -4.04 2.66
C LEU A 19 12.94 -4.98 2.94
N LYS A 20 14.03 -4.86 2.19
CA LYS A 20 15.20 -5.73 2.34
C LYS A 20 15.84 -5.64 3.74
N PRO A 21 16.11 -4.46 4.32
CA PRO A 21 16.59 -4.35 5.70
C PRO A 21 15.63 -4.97 6.72
N ALA A 22 14.31 -4.86 6.51
CA ALA A 22 13.32 -5.47 7.39
C ALA A 22 13.33 -7.00 7.29
N ALA A 23 13.52 -7.55 6.09
CA ALA A 23 13.67 -8.98 5.86
C ALA A 23 14.97 -9.53 6.48
N ASP A 24 16.08 -8.82 6.31
CA ASP A 24 17.38 -9.18 6.89
C ASP A 24 17.30 -9.24 8.42
N LEU A 25 16.67 -8.23 9.04
CA LEU A 25 16.43 -8.23 10.48
C LEU A 25 15.55 -9.40 10.93
N CYS A 26 14.47 -9.71 10.19
CA CYS A 26 13.61 -10.85 10.50
C CYS A 26 14.38 -12.18 10.45
N ASN A 27 15.27 -12.33 9.47
CA ASN A 27 16.14 -13.50 9.34
C ASN A 27 17.11 -13.61 10.53
N GLU A 28 17.70 -12.50 10.98
CA GLU A 28 18.64 -12.49 12.12
C GLU A 28 17.97 -12.87 13.45
N ILE A 29 16.75 -12.39 13.69
CA ILE A 29 16.06 -12.57 14.98
C ILE A 29 15.08 -13.75 14.98
N GLY A 30 14.91 -14.45 13.86
CA GLY A 30 13.94 -15.53 13.71
C GLY A 30 12.48 -15.06 13.81
N ALA A 31 12.16 -13.90 13.22
CA ALA A 31 10.81 -13.32 13.20
C ALA A 31 10.14 -13.45 11.82
N HIS A 32 8.83 -13.23 11.79
CA HIS A 32 8.06 -13.14 10.55
C HIS A 32 8.04 -11.70 10.01
N LEU A 33 8.18 -11.52 8.70
CA LEU A 33 7.89 -10.24 8.04
C LEU A 33 6.45 -10.25 7.50
N ALA A 34 5.66 -9.26 7.87
CA ALA A 34 4.36 -8.96 7.27
C ALA A 34 4.43 -7.61 6.57
N VAL A 35 3.98 -7.54 5.31
CA VAL A 35 3.99 -6.31 4.52
C VAL A 35 2.56 -5.87 4.24
N LEU A 36 2.23 -4.63 4.56
CA LEU A 36 0.97 -3.98 4.25
C LEU A 36 1.21 -2.84 3.27
N VAL A 37 0.80 -3.03 2.02
CA VAL A 37 0.83 -1.98 1.00
C VAL A 37 -0.48 -1.19 1.08
N VAL A 38 -0.39 0.12 1.27
CA VAL A 38 -1.55 1.01 1.42
C VAL A 38 -1.37 2.27 0.58
N ALA A 39 -2.45 2.72 -0.07
CA ALA A 39 -2.51 4.01 -0.73
C ALA A 39 -3.72 4.78 -0.21
N VAL A 40 -3.53 6.09 -0.04
CA VAL A 40 -4.63 7.02 0.24
C VAL A 40 -5.09 7.57 -1.10
N ALA A 41 -6.35 7.35 -1.47
CA ALA A 41 -6.88 7.91 -2.69
C ALA A 41 -7.86 9.06 -2.41
N ALA A 42 -7.94 10.00 -3.35
CA ALA A 42 -8.65 11.27 -3.21
C ALA A 42 -10.09 11.10 -2.70
N PRO A 43 -10.59 11.92 -1.76
CA PRO A 43 -11.95 11.75 -1.27
C PRO A 43 -12.97 11.79 -2.42
N PRO A 44 -14.06 10.99 -2.36
CA PRO A 44 -15.13 11.12 -3.36
C PRO A 44 -15.69 12.54 -3.38
N PRO A 45 -16.15 13.05 -4.54
CA PRO A 45 -16.87 14.31 -4.58
C PRO A 45 -18.12 14.19 -3.69
N VAL A 46 -18.26 15.07 -2.69
CA VAL A 46 -19.36 15.06 -1.71
C VAL A 46 -20.22 16.31 -1.91
N GLY A 47 -21.53 16.15 -2.18
CA GLY A 47 -22.49 17.26 -2.27
C GLY A 47 -23.85 16.87 -2.88
N GLU A 48 -24.93 17.57 -2.51
CA GLU A 48 -26.30 17.32 -3.05
C GLU A 48 -26.40 17.47 -4.58
N TYR A 49 -25.52 18.27 -5.20
CA TYR A 49 -25.39 18.40 -6.66
C TYR A 49 -24.32 17.47 -7.27
N ALA A 50 -23.65 16.66 -6.46
CA ALA A 50 -22.66 15.65 -6.88
C ALA A 50 -23.31 14.28 -7.14
N ALA A 51 -24.60 14.23 -7.47
CA ALA A 51 -25.30 13.00 -7.85
C ALA A 51 -24.67 12.32 -9.08
N VAL A 52 -23.86 13.05 -9.85
CA VAL A 52 -23.02 12.51 -10.93
C VAL A 52 -21.59 12.37 -10.41
N VAL A 53 -21.15 11.13 -10.22
CA VAL A 53 -19.74 10.83 -9.92
C VAL A 53 -18.89 11.37 -11.08
N SER A 54 -17.94 12.25 -10.77
CA SER A 54 -17.00 12.77 -11.78
C SER A 54 -16.20 11.61 -12.38
N GLU A 55 -16.20 11.49 -13.71
CA GLU A 55 -15.41 10.50 -14.45
C GLU A 55 -13.92 10.62 -14.10
N ALA A 56 -13.41 11.85 -13.95
CA ALA A 56 -12.03 12.10 -13.58
C ALA A 56 -11.67 11.51 -12.20
N TRP A 57 -12.59 11.56 -11.24
CA TRP A 57 -12.36 10.94 -9.92
C TRP A 57 -12.37 9.40 -10.00
N LEU A 58 -13.22 8.82 -10.85
CA LEU A 58 -13.22 7.38 -11.09
C LEU A 58 -11.94 6.90 -11.75
N ASP A 59 -11.39 7.68 -12.69
CA ASP A 59 -10.10 7.39 -13.32
C ASP A 59 -8.95 7.46 -12.31
N GLU A 60 -8.91 8.49 -11.48
CA GLU A 60 -7.90 8.63 -10.42
C GLU A 60 -7.98 7.48 -9.41
N ARG A 61 -9.20 7.08 -9.00
CA ARG A 61 -9.44 5.90 -8.15
C ARG A 61 -8.87 4.62 -8.77
N ARG A 62 -9.21 4.35 -10.04
CA ARG A 62 -8.74 3.16 -10.76
C ARG A 62 -7.21 3.15 -10.87
N ALA A 63 -6.60 4.29 -11.18
CA ALA A 63 -5.15 4.39 -11.27
C ALA A 63 -4.47 4.02 -9.95
N VAL A 64 -4.99 4.47 -8.80
CA VAL A 64 -4.45 4.09 -7.49
C VAL A 64 -4.65 2.61 -7.19
N GLU A 65 -5.81 2.04 -7.51
CA GLU A 65 -6.04 0.59 -7.35
C GLU A 65 -5.10 -0.25 -8.20
N ASP A 66 -4.86 0.15 -9.45
CA ASP A 66 -3.99 -0.58 -10.37
C ASP A 66 -2.52 -0.48 -9.94
N LEU A 67 -2.09 0.66 -9.40
CA LEU A 67 -0.77 0.79 -8.78
C LEU A 67 -0.60 -0.15 -7.58
N LEU A 68 -1.60 -0.26 -6.70
CA LEU A 68 -1.56 -1.19 -5.56
C LEU A 68 -1.52 -2.66 -6.01
N LYS A 69 -2.34 -3.04 -7.00
CA LYS A 69 -2.35 -4.39 -7.58
C LYS A 69 -1.00 -4.74 -8.16
N LYS A 70 -0.42 -3.82 -8.94
CA LYS A 70 0.91 -3.99 -9.52
C LYS A 70 1.96 -4.19 -8.42
N ARG A 71 1.99 -3.29 -7.43
CA ARG A 71 2.96 -3.37 -6.32
C ARG A 71 2.89 -4.70 -5.59
N THR A 72 1.68 -5.19 -5.32
CA THR A 72 1.47 -6.44 -4.58
C THR A 72 1.80 -7.67 -5.41
N ALA A 73 1.68 -7.61 -6.74
CA ALA A 73 2.06 -8.71 -7.63
C ALA A 73 3.58 -8.84 -7.82
N ASP A 74 4.33 -7.76 -7.58
CA ASP A 74 5.79 -7.71 -7.71
C ASP A 74 6.53 -8.07 -6.40
N LEU A 75 5.82 -8.20 -5.27
CA LEU A 75 6.35 -8.65 -3.97
C LEU A 75 6.48 -10.18 -3.89
#